data_AF-A0A7R9UZ50-F1
#
_entry.id   AF-A0A7R9UZ50-F1
#
_cell.length_a   1.000
_cell.length_b   1.000
_cell.length_c   1.000
_cell.angle_alpha   90.00
_cell.angle_beta   90.00
_cell.angle_gamma   90.00
#
_symmetry.space_group_name_H-M   'P 1'
#
loop_
_entity.id
_entity.type
_entity.pdbx_description
1 polymer ?
#
loop_
_entity_poly.entity_id
_entity_poly.type
_entity_poly.pdbx_seq_one_letter_code
_entity_poly.pdbx_strand_id
1 'polypeptide(L)'
;ALGRLCAADRAAVLGAMVDSVAQDAAHADVVVDACEELQLTGALLDAAPMAAALELAGAAAGCGALDLEAWLSASLDARGGDDFLREAARSCSARLAAG
;
A
#
# COMPACT_ATOMS: atom_id res chain seq x y z
N ALA A 1 17.51 23.86 -1.86
CA ALA A 1 16.43 23.82 -2.86
C ALA A 1 16.34 22.44 -3.51
N LEU A 2 17.45 21.87 -4.00
CA LEU A 2 17.50 20.55 -4.67
C LEU A 2 16.91 19.38 -3.86
N GLY A 3 17.21 19.27 -2.55
CA GLY A 3 16.63 18.20 -1.71
C GLY A 3 15.10 18.26 -1.55
N ARG A 4 14.48 19.44 -1.70
CA ARG A 4 13.01 19.58 -1.67
C ARG A 4 12.37 19.23 -3.01
N LEU A 5 13.06 19.50 -4.11
CA LEU A 5 12.66 19.05 -5.46
C LEU A 5 12.65 17.52 -5.52
N CYS A 6 13.74 16.86 -5.10
CA CYS A 6 13.79 15.39 -5.08
C CYS A 6 12.72 14.76 -4.15
N ALA A 7 12.38 15.41 -3.04
CA ALA A 7 11.32 14.93 -2.15
C ALA A 7 9.91 15.11 -2.74
N ALA A 8 9.66 16.25 -3.42
CA ALA A 8 8.40 16.51 -4.11
C ALA A 8 8.20 15.55 -5.29
N ASP A 9 9.26 15.28 -6.05
CA ASP A 9 9.25 14.32 -7.15
C ASP A 9 8.99 12.90 -6.64
N ARG A 10 9.60 12.50 -5.52
CA ARG A 10 9.33 11.20 -4.89
C ARG A 10 7.89 11.06 -4.42
N ALA A 11 7.33 12.08 -3.77
CA ALA A 11 5.93 12.05 -3.34
C ALA A 11 4.97 11.99 -4.53
N ALA A 12 5.27 12.69 -5.62
CA ALA A 12 4.47 12.64 -6.85
C ALA A 12 4.52 11.26 -7.51
N VAL A 13 5.69 10.62 -7.55
CA VAL A 13 5.84 9.25 -8.07
C VAL A 13 5.07 8.24 -7.23
N LEU A 14 5.22 8.30 -5.89
CA LEU A 14 4.47 7.42 -4.99
C LEU A 14 2.96 7.63 -5.11
N GLY A 15 2.51 8.89 -5.23
CA GLY A 15 1.11 9.21 -5.49
C GLY A 15 0.59 8.60 -6.79
N ALA A 16 1.35 8.72 -7.88
CA ALA A 16 0.97 8.12 -9.16
C ALA A 16 0.90 6.58 -9.12
N MET A 17 1.82 5.94 -8.37
CA MET A 17 1.80 4.49 -8.15
C MET A 17 0.56 4.06 -7.38
N VAL A 18 0.23 4.77 -6.30
CA VAL A 18 -0.99 4.54 -5.51
C VAL A 18 -2.25 4.74 -6.36
N ASP A 19 -2.30 5.81 -7.16
CA ASP A 19 -3.44 6.10 -8.03
C ASP A 19 -3.63 5.00 -9.08
N SER A 20 -2.54 4.43 -9.61
CA SER A 20 -2.60 3.30 -10.54
C SER A 20 -3.26 2.07 -9.91
N VAL A 21 -2.94 1.75 -8.65
CA VAL A 21 -3.56 0.63 -7.92
C VAL A 21 -5.01 0.93 -7.56
N ALA A 22 -5.32 2.18 -7.22
CA ALA A 22 -6.69 2.59 -6.94
C ALA A 22 -7.59 2.50 -8.19
N GLN A 23 -7.04 2.72 -9.39
CA GLN A 23 -7.74 2.55 -10.66
C GLN A 23 -7.89 1.08 -11.04
N ASP A 24 -6.87 0.27 -10.79
CA ASP A 24 -6.89 -1.17 -11.10
C ASP A 24 -6.04 -1.96 -10.10
N ALA A 25 -6.73 -2.61 -9.15
CA ALA A 25 -6.11 -3.44 -8.14
C ALA A 25 -5.39 -4.68 -8.72
N ALA A 26 -5.73 -5.11 -9.94
CA ALA A 26 -5.02 -6.23 -10.58
C ALA A 26 -3.56 -5.90 -10.90
N HIS A 27 -3.19 -4.63 -10.95
CA HIS A 27 -1.82 -4.19 -11.18
C HIS A 27 -1.02 -3.97 -9.88
N ALA A 28 -1.59 -4.27 -8.71
CA ALA A 28 -0.91 -4.08 -7.43
C ALA A 28 0.43 -4.81 -7.37
N ASP A 29 0.50 -6.06 -7.87
CA ASP A 29 1.72 -6.86 -7.90
C ASP A 29 2.85 -6.18 -8.71
N VAL A 30 2.52 -5.63 -9.88
CA VAL A 30 3.50 -4.93 -10.74
C VAL A 30 4.03 -3.67 -10.06
N VAL A 31 3.17 -2.93 -9.38
CA VAL A 31 3.57 -1.73 -8.64
C VAL A 31 4.45 -2.08 -7.46
N VAL A 32 4.13 -3.16 -6.75
CA VAL A 32 4.92 -3.70 -5.64
C VAL A 32 6.29 -4.16 -6.13
N ASP A 33 6.38 -4.93 -7.22
CA ASP A 33 7.66 -5.39 -7.77
C ASP A 33 8.58 -4.21 -8.12
N ALA A 34 8.03 -3.19 -8.80
CA ALA A 34 8.77 -1.98 -9.12
C ALA A 34 9.21 -1.21 -7.86
N CYS A 35 8.38 -1.19 -6.82
CA CYS A 35 8.74 -0.57 -5.55
C CYS A 35 9.80 -1.37 -4.80
N GLU A 36 9.81 -2.70 -4.90
CA GLU A 36 10.80 -3.54 -4.26
C GLU A 36 12.18 -3.36 -4.90
N GLU A 37 12.27 -3.33 -6.23
CA GLU A 37 13.50 -3.01 -6.96
C GLU A 37 14.09 -1.65 -6.54
N LEU A 38 13.22 -0.69 -6.25
CA LEU A 38 13.58 0.66 -5.84
C LEU A 38 13.70 0.83 -4.32
N GLN A 39 13.43 -0.21 -3.54
CA GLN A 39 13.37 -0.19 -2.07
C GLN A 39 12.42 0.89 -1.52
N LEU A 40 11.25 1.02 -2.14
CA LEU A 40 10.22 2.01 -1.86
C LEU A 40 8.95 1.40 -1.25
N THR A 41 8.84 0.08 -1.10
CA THR A 41 7.63 -0.63 -0.64
C THR A 41 7.04 -0.02 0.63
N GLY A 42 7.86 0.20 1.67
CA GLY A 42 7.39 0.85 2.91
C GLY A 42 6.89 2.28 2.69
N ALA A 43 7.61 3.07 1.89
CA ALA A 43 7.23 4.45 1.60
C ALA A 43 5.93 4.54 0.78
N LEU A 44 5.69 3.57 -0.11
CA LEU A 44 4.45 3.43 -0.85
C LEU A 44 3.27 3.14 0.09
N LEU A 45 3.44 2.17 0.99
CA LEU A 45 2.41 1.80 1.96
C LEU A 45 2.07 2.98 2.89
N ASP A 46 3.08 3.74 3.33
CA ASP A 46 2.90 4.92 4.18
C ASP A 46 2.20 6.08 3.45
N ALA A 47 2.46 6.25 2.16
CA ALA A 47 1.82 7.28 1.35
C ALA A 47 0.39 6.92 0.91
N ALA A 48 0.06 5.63 0.86
CA ALA A 48 -1.21 5.15 0.36
C ALA A 48 -2.38 5.39 1.35
N PRO A 49 -3.56 5.78 0.83
CA PRO A 49 -4.80 5.75 1.62
C PRO A 49 -5.08 4.31 2.05
N MET A 50 -5.78 4.16 3.18
CA MET A 50 -5.90 2.88 3.89
C MET A 50 -6.38 1.71 3.01
N ALA A 51 -7.38 1.93 2.16
CA ALA A 51 -7.87 0.94 1.21
C ALA A 51 -6.75 0.42 0.28
N ALA A 52 -6.06 1.34 -0.40
CA ALA A 52 -4.97 0.99 -1.32
C ALA A 52 -3.78 0.39 -0.57
N ALA A 53 -3.48 0.88 0.65
CA ALA A 53 -2.41 0.34 1.48
C ALA A 53 -2.65 -1.13 1.84
N LEU A 54 -3.90 -1.52 2.12
CA LEU A 54 -4.27 -2.91 2.40
C LEU A 54 -4.11 -3.82 1.17
N GLU A 55 -4.52 -3.36 -0.02
CA GLU A 55 -4.33 -4.11 -1.27
C GLU A 55 -2.85 -4.26 -1.61
N LEU A 56 -2.08 -3.16 -1.52
CA LEU A 56 -0.63 -3.15 -1.72
C LEU A 56 0.11 -4.03 -0.71
N ALA A 57 -0.28 -4.01 0.57
CA ALA A 57 0.32 -4.85 1.59
C ALA A 57 0.04 -6.34 1.31
N GLY A 58 -1.18 -6.67 0.85
CA GLY A 58 -1.52 -8.02 0.43
C GLY A 58 -0.69 -8.50 -0.75
N ALA A 59 -0.52 -7.67 -1.79
CA ALA A 59 0.34 -7.94 -2.94
C ALA A 59 1.81 -8.12 -2.53
N ALA A 60 2.36 -7.20 -1.73
CA ALA A 60 3.72 -7.26 -1.20
C ALA A 60 3.98 -8.49 -0.34
N ALA A 61 2.99 -8.93 0.43
CA ALA A 61 3.08 -10.19 1.17
C ALA A 61 3.09 -11.41 0.25
N GLY A 62 2.28 -11.39 -0.81
CA GLY A 62 2.18 -12.47 -1.80
C GLY A 62 3.49 -12.75 -2.53
N CYS A 63 4.31 -11.71 -2.78
CA CYS A 63 5.64 -11.85 -3.39
C CYS A 63 6.79 -11.95 -2.36
N GLY A 64 6.50 -11.88 -1.06
CA GLY A 64 7.50 -11.99 0.00
C GLY A 64 8.29 -10.71 0.31
N ALA A 65 7.86 -9.56 -0.23
CA ALA A 65 8.44 -8.25 0.02
C ALA A 65 8.04 -7.65 1.39
N LEU A 66 6.99 -8.19 2.02
CA LEU A 66 6.46 -7.69 3.29
C LEU A 66 6.03 -8.83 4.22
N ASP A 67 6.37 -8.72 5.50
CA ASP A 67 5.71 -9.50 6.56
C ASP A 67 4.35 -8.85 6.86
N LEU A 68 3.29 -9.46 6.35
CA LEU A 68 1.94 -8.93 6.48
C LEU A 68 1.47 -8.88 7.93
N GLU A 69 1.76 -9.90 8.74
CA GLU A 69 1.29 -9.96 10.12
C GLU A 69 1.95 -8.85 10.95
N ALA A 70 3.25 -8.67 10.78
CA ALA A 70 3.99 -7.59 11.43
C ALA A 70 3.47 -6.21 10.98
N TRP A 71 3.23 -6.02 9.67
CA TRP A 71 2.74 -4.76 9.14
C TRP A 71 1.31 -4.43 9.59
N LEU A 72 0.40 -5.42 9.59
CA LEU A 72 -0.97 -5.24 10.09
C LEU A 72 -0.99 -4.87 11.56
N SER A 73 -0.17 -5.54 12.38
CA SER A 73 -0.05 -5.27 13.81
C SER A 73 0.45 -3.85 14.07
N ALA A 74 1.50 -3.42 13.38
CA ALA A 74 2.03 -2.06 13.49
C ALA A 74 1.02 -1.00 12.97
N SER A 75 0.29 -1.31 11.90
CA SER A 75 -0.67 -0.39 11.29
C SER A 75 -1.93 -0.21 12.11
N LEU A 76 -2.35 -1.24 12.86
CA LEU A 76 -3.51 -1.15 13.75
C LEU A 76 -3.32 -0.03 14.78
N ASP A 77 -2.13 0.05 15.39
CA ASP A 77 -1.81 1.09 16.36
C ASP A 77 -1.61 2.46 15.70
N ALA A 78 -0.95 2.49 14.54
CA ALA A 78 -0.55 3.74 13.86
C ALA A 78 -1.68 4.43 13.08
N ARG A 79 -2.68 3.68 12.58
CA ARG A 79 -3.71 4.18 11.65
C ARG A 79 -5.11 4.29 12.28
N GLY A 80 -5.20 4.30 13.60
CA GLY A 80 -6.47 4.52 14.30
C GLY A 80 -7.37 3.29 14.37
N GLY A 81 -6.79 2.13 14.72
CA GLY A 81 -7.46 0.95 15.27
C GLY A 81 -8.80 0.58 14.63
N ASP A 82 -9.88 1.14 15.15
CA ASP A 82 -11.26 0.90 14.70
C ASP A 82 -11.49 1.22 13.22
N ASP A 83 -10.94 2.33 12.72
CA ASP A 83 -11.09 2.71 11.31
C ASP A 83 -10.29 1.77 10.41
N PHE A 84 -9.12 1.36 10.86
CA PHE A 84 -8.29 0.37 10.17
C PHE A 84 -8.99 -0.99 10.10
N LEU A 85 -9.54 -1.47 11.21
CA LEU A 85 -10.29 -2.73 11.25
C LEU A 85 -11.53 -2.69 10.37
N ARG A 86 -12.27 -1.58 10.39
CA ARG A 86 -13.46 -1.40 9.54
C ARG A 86 -13.11 -1.48 8.06
N GLU A 87 -12.02 -0.81 7.66
CA GLU A 87 -11.58 -0.79 6.28
C GLU A 87 -10.99 -2.14 5.84
N ALA A 88 -10.21 -2.79 6.70
CA ALA A 88 -9.72 -4.15 6.46
C ALA A 88 -10.87 -5.15 6.28
N ALA A 89 -11.88 -5.11 7.16
CA ALA A 89 -13.07 -5.95 7.03
C ALA A 89 -13.84 -5.68 5.73
N ARG A 90 -13.90 -4.41 5.30
CA ARG A 90 -14.52 -4.01 4.02
C ARG A 90 -13.76 -4.60 2.83
N SER A 91 -12.42 -4.48 2.79
CA SER A 91 -11.59 -5.06 1.72
C SER A 91 -11.72 -6.59 1.65
N CYS A 92 -11.64 -7.28 2.79
CA CYS A 92 -11.83 -8.73 2.83
C CYS A 92 -13.21 -9.14 2.32
N SER A 93 -14.27 -8.44 2.73
CA SER A 93 -15.63 -8.73 2.30
C SER A 93 -15.81 -8.52 0.79
N ALA A 94 -15.20 -7.46 0.22
CA ALA A 94 -15.24 -7.20 -1.21
C ALA A 94 -14.58 -8.32 -2.02
N ARG A 95 -13.43 -8.84 -1.54
CA ARG A 95 -12.72 -9.95 -2.20
C ARG A 95 -13.50 -11.26 -2.13
N LEU A 96 -14.13 -11.55 -1.01
CA LEU A 96 -14.98 -12.75 -0.86
C LEU A 96 -16.21 -12.72 -1.76
N ALA A 97 -16.75 -11.54 -2.06
CA ALA A 97 -17.89 -11.39 -2.97
C ALA A 97 -17.50 -11.46 -4.46
N ALA A 98 -16.22 -11.29 -4.78
CA ALA A 98 -15.69 -11.30 -6.15
C ALA A 98 -15.18 -12.69 -6.60
N GLY A 99 -15.09 -13.66 -5.68
CA GLY A 99 -14.75 -15.06 -5.96
C GLY A 99 -15.97 -15.96 -6.04
#